data_AF-A0A9X7IMK3-F1
#
_entry.id   AF-A0A9X7IMK3-F1
#
_cell.length_a   1.000
_cell.length_b   1.000
_cell.length_c   1.000
_cell.angle_alpha   90.00
_cell.angle_beta   90.00
_cell.angle_gamma   90.00
#
_symmetry.space_group_name_H-M   'P 1'
#
loop_
_entity.id
_entity.type
_entity.pdbx_description
1 polymer ?
#
loop_
_entity_poly.entity_id
_entity_poly.type
_entity_poly.pdbx_seq_one_letter_code
_entity_poly.pdbx_strand_id
1 'polypeptide(L)'
;MAKYTSLNEAMEAKDDLAEAEIRYRLLAEAFEASPQLRGNLNPALERAKAEIARLRVTKPPKGSGKVVPFDPSRFQKKSTS
;
A
#
# COMPACT_ATOMS: atom_id res chain seq x y z
N MET A 1 -3.02 4.65 -9.24
CA MET A 1 -4.43 4.82 -9.68
C MET A 1 -5.30 4.17 -8.62
N ALA A 2 -6.26 4.88 -8.04
CA ALA A 2 -7.14 4.30 -7.03
C ALA A 2 -7.98 3.20 -7.69
N LYS A 3 -7.96 2.00 -7.10
CA LYS A 3 -8.69 0.83 -7.59
C LYS A 3 -10.22 1.01 -7.50
N TYR A 4 -10.65 1.91 -6.62
CA TYR A 4 -12.05 2.27 -6.38
C TYR A 4 -12.18 3.78 -6.43
N THR A 5 -13.38 4.24 -6.80
CA THR A 5 -13.69 5.66 -6.97
C THR A 5 -14.12 6.29 -5.65
N SER A 6 -14.81 5.50 -4.82
CA SER A 6 -15.39 5.93 -3.54
C SER A 6 -14.92 5.07 -2.36
N LEU A 7 -15.07 5.62 -1.15
CA LEU A 7 -14.77 4.91 0.10
C LEU A 7 -15.70 3.70 0.26
N ASN A 8 -16.99 3.86 -0.06
CA ASN A 8 -18.00 2.80 0.05
C ASN A 8 -17.66 1.60 -0.84
N GLU A 9 -17.23 1.82 -2.08
CA GLU A 9 -16.80 0.73 -2.97
C GLU A 9 -15.65 -0.09 -2.36
N ALA A 10 -14.67 0.58 -1.72
CA ALA A 10 -13.56 -0.11 -1.06
C ALA A 10 -14.02 -0.91 0.17
N MET A 11 -14.96 -0.36 0.94
CA MET A 11 -15.57 -1.03 2.10
C MET A 11 -16.39 -2.26 1.69
N GLU A 12 -17.24 -2.14 0.66
CA GLU A 12 -18.02 -3.26 0.11
C GLU A 12 -17.12 -4.38 -0.40
N ALA A 13 -16.01 -4.03 -1.02
CA ALA A 13 -15.00 -4.97 -1.50
C ALA A 13 -14.08 -5.51 -0.38
N LYS A 14 -14.21 -5.04 0.86
CA LYS A 14 -13.34 -5.38 2.01
C LYS A 14 -11.85 -5.22 1.70
N ASP A 15 -11.49 -4.18 0.95
CA ASP A 15 -10.09 -3.88 0.60
C ASP A 15 -9.56 -2.81 1.57
N ASP A 16 -9.24 -3.22 2.80
CA ASP A 16 -8.85 -2.34 3.90
C ASP A 16 -7.75 -1.33 3.52
N LEU A 17 -6.77 -1.75 2.70
CA LEU A 17 -5.71 -0.86 2.24
C LEU A 17 -6.27 0.23 1.32
N ALA A 18 -7.14 -0.14 0.38
CA ALA A 18 -7.73 0.83 -0.52
C ALA A 18 -8.67 1.79 0.22
N GLU A 19 -9.41 1.28 1.22
CA GLU A 19 -10.22 2.10 2.09
C GLU A 19 -9.36 3.13 2.85
N ALA A 20 -8.26 2.69 3.47
CA ALA A 20 -7.34 3.58 4.18
C ALA A 20 -6.69 4.63 3.27
N GLU A 21 -6.29 4.27 2.04
CA GLU A 21 -5.72 5.19 1.04
C GLU A 21 -6.74 6.24 0.58
N ILE A 22 -8.00 5.85 0.34
CA ILE A 22 -9.07 6.79 -0.02
C ILE A 22 -9.40 7.72 1.15
N ARG A 23 -9.49 7.18 2.38
CA ARG A 23 -9.72 7.97 3.59
C ARG A 23 -8.63 9.02 3.80
N TYR A 24 -7.36 8.63 3.63
CA TYR A 24 -6.24 9.56 3.69
C TYR A 24 -6.37 10.70 2.67
N ARG A 25 -6.69 10.35 1.41
CA ARG A 25 -6.89 11.35 0.35
C ARG A 25 -7.98 12.35 0.71
N LEU A 26 -9.15 11.88 1.15
CA LEU A 26 -10.26 12.75 1.54
C LEU A 26 -9.89 13.67 2.71
N LEU A 27 -9.18 13.15 3.71
CA LEU A 27 -8.66 13.95 4.83
C LEU A 27 -7.66 15.00 4.36
N ALA A 28 -6.79 14.67 3.40
CA ALA A 28 -5.79 15.60 2.87
C ALA A 28 -6.44 16.71 2.04
N GLU A 29 -7.43 16.36 1.21
CA GLU A 29 -8.23 17.35 0.46
C GLU A 29 -8.95 18.31 1.42
N ALA A 30 -9.58 17.79 2.49
CA ALA A 30 -10.22 18.62 3.51
C ALA A 30 -9.21 19.49 4.29
N PHE A 31 -8.02 18.96 4.57
CA PHE A 31 -6.95 19.67 5.27
C PHE A 31 -6.44 20.89 4.48
N GLU A 32 -6.36 20.76 3.15
CA GLU A 32 -6.00 21.88 2.27
C GLU A 32 -7.17 22.86 2.06
N ALA A 33 -8.39 22.35 1.89
CA ALA A 33 -9.56 23.19 1.66
C ALA A 33 -10.00 23.99 2.91
N SER A 34 -9.70 23.51 4.11
CA SER A 34 -10.15 24.12 5.38
C SER A 34 -9.00 24.30 6.38
N PRO A 35 -8.16 25.35 6.22
CA PRO A 35 -7.01 25.61 7.09
C PRO A 35 -7.35 25.70 8.59
N GLN A 36 -8.56 26.17 8.93
CA GLN A 36 -9.07 26.27 10.30
C GLN A 36 -9.26 24.91 10.98
N LEU A 37 -9.39 23.83 10.21
CA LEU A 37 -9.56 22.47 10.73
C LEU A 37 -8.24 21.70 10.85
N ARG A 38 -7.10 22.28 10.45
CA ARG A 38 -5.81 21.58 10.40
C ARG A 38 -5.39 20.98 11.73
N GLY A 39 -5.62 21.69 12.84
CA GLY A 39 -5.34 21.18 14.19
C GLY A 39 -6.12 19.90 14.51
N ASN A 40 -7.37 19.81 14.06
CA ASN A 40 -8.24 18.65 14.28
C ASN A 40 -7.97 17.51 13.28
N LEU A 41 -7.60 17.86 12.04
CA LEU A 41 -7.39 16.89 10.96
C LEU A 41 -6.00 16.24 10.98
N ASN A 42 -4.98 16.93 11.51
CA ASN A 42 -3.61 16.40 11.59
C ASN A 42 -3.52 15.02 12.28
N PRO A 43 -4.11 14.83 13.47
CA PRO A 43 -4.11 13.51 14.11
C PRO A 43 -4.78 12.42 13.27
N ALA A 44 -5.84 12.74 12.54
CA ALA A 44 -6.54 11.79 11.68
C ALA A 44 -5.69 11.40 10.46
N LEU A 45 -4.99 12.37 9.86
CA LEU A 45 -4.05 12.14 8.76
C LEU A 45 -2.90 11.21 9.18
N GLU A 46 -2.27 11.49 10.33
CA GLU A 46 -1.15 10.68 10.81
C GLU A 46 -1.58 9.25 11.16
N ARG A 47 -2.79 9.07 11.73
CA ARG A 47 -3.36 7.73 11.95
C ARG A 47 -3.58 7.00 10.62
N ALA A 48 -4.15 7.65 9.61
CA ALA A 48 -4.38 7.04 8.31
C ALA A 48 -3.06 6.66 7.62
N LYS A 49 -2.01 7.49 7.71
CA LYS A 49 -0.66 7.15 7.21
C LYS A 49 -0.09 5.91 7.90
N ALA A 50 -0.20 5.85 9.22
CA ALA A 50 0.29 4.72 10.00
C ALA A 50 -0.44 3.42 9.64
N GLU A 51 -1.76 3.49 9.45
CA GLU A 51 -2.60 2.37 9.02
C GLU A 51 -2.22 1.88 7.61
N ILE A 52 -2.05 2.80 6.65
CA ILE A 52 -1.57 2.47 5.29
C ILE A 52 -0.21 1.77 5.35
N ALA A 53 0.73 2.28 6.14
CA ALA A 53 2.05 1.68 6.29
C ALA A 53 1.95 0.25 6.84
N ARG A 54 1.16 0.04 7.89
CA ARG A 54 0.90 -1.30 8.45
C ARG A 54 0.28 -2.24 7.43
N LEU A 55 -0.77 -1.80 6.73
CA LEU A 55 -1.51 -2.61 5.76
C LEU A 55 -0.67 -2.98 4.55
N ARG A 56 0.25 -2.12 4.12
CA ARG A 56 1.21 -2.43 3.03
C ARG A 56 2.20 -3.52 3.42
N VAL A 57 2.62 -3.55 4.69
CA VAL A 57 3.50 -4.61 5.21
C VAL A 57 2.75 -5.94 5.35
N THR A 58 1.49 -5.91 5.76
CA THR A 58 0.68 -7.13 5.94
C THR A 58 0.06 -7.67 4.66
N LYS A 59 -0.01 -6.87 3.58
CA LYS A 59 -0.54 -7.36 2.29
C LYS A 59 0.46 -8.40 1.75
N PRO A 60 0.03 -9.66 1.54
CA PRO A 60 0.92 -10.66 0.98
C PRO A 60 1.43 -10.14 -0.38
N PRO A 61 2.73 -10.29 -0.68
CA PRO A 61 3.28 -9.80 -1.94
C PRO A 61 2.47 -10.38 -3.10
N LYS A 62 1.95 -9.50 -3.96
CA LYS A 62 1.38 -9.91 -5.26
C LYS A 62 2.53 -10.44 -6.10
N GLY A 63 2.71 -11.75 -6.05
CA GLY A 63 3.81 -12.45 -6.68
C GLY A 63 4.55 -13.23 -5.62
N SER A 64 4.33 -14.55 -5.59
CA SER A 64 5.36 -15.47 -5.17
C SER A 64 6.58 -15.18 -6.04
N GLY A 65 7.51 -14.36 -5.53
CA GLY A 65 8.83 -14.25 -6.14
C GLY A 65 9.32 -15.68 -6.28
N LYS A 66 9.43 -16.16 -7.53
CA LYS A 66 9.79 -17.55 -7.80
C LYS A 66 11.15 -17.76 -7.15
N VAL A 67 11.16 -18.41 -5.99
CA VAL A 67 12.39 -18.78 -5.30
C VAL A 67 13.03 -19.79 -6.23
N VAL A 68 14.01 -19.34 -7.01
CA VAL A 68 14.81 -20.22 -7.83
C VAL A 68 15.77 -20.91 -6.85
N PRO A 69 15.69 -22.24 -6.69
CA PRO A 69 16.63 -22.95 -5.85
C PRO A 69 18.05 -22.72 -6.38
N PHE A 70 19.01 -22.66 -5.45
CA PHE A 70 20.41 -22.54 -5.80
C PHE A 70 20.83 -23.71 -6.72
N ASP A 71 21.30 -23.37 -7.92
CA ASP A 71 21.75 -24.33 -8.93
C ASP A 71 23.26 -24.14 -9.16
N PRO A 72 24.12 -24.97 -8.55
CA PRO A 72 25.57 -24.85 -8.68
C PRO A 72 26.06 -25.10 -10.11
N SER A 73 25.28 -25.82 -10.93
CA SER A 73 25.58 -26.12 -12.33
C SER A 73 25.65 -24.85 -13.20
N ARG A 74 24.97 -23.77 -12.79
CA ARG A 74 25.03 -22.47 -13.46
C ARG A 74 26.38 -21.77 -13.34
N PHE A 75 27.15 -22.13 -12.33
CA PHE A 75 28.44 -21.50 -12.01
C PHE A 75 29.63 -22.37 -12.43
N GLN A 76 29.39 -23.52 -13.03
CA GLN A 76 30.45 -24.36 -13.55
C GLN A 76 30.98 -23.75 -14.86
N LYS A 77 32.29 -23.52 -14.87
CA LYS A 77 33.02 -23.09 -16.07
C LYS A 77 32.85 -24.19 -17.11
N LYS A 78 32.29 -23.87 -18.29
CA LYS A 78 32.22 -24.82 -19.39
C LYS A 78 33.65 -25.18 -19.81
N SER A 79 34.12 -26.38 -19.47
CA SER A 79 35.30 -26.95 -20.10
C SER A 79 34.92 -27.33 -21.52
N THR A 80 35.31 -26.47 -22.46
CA THR A 80 35.40 -26.84 -23.87
C THR A 80 36.60 -27.75 -24.04
N SER A 81 36.36 -29.01 -24.40
CA SER A 81 37.35 -29.91 -25.03
C SER A 81 36.91 -30.20 -26.45
#